data_AF-A0A538RNG0-F1
#
_entry.id   AF-A0A538RNG0-F1
#
_cell.length_a   1.000
_cell.length_b   1.000
_cell.length_c   1.000
_cell.angle_alpha   90.00
_cell.angle_beta   90.00
_cell.angle_gamma   90.00
#
_symmetry.space_group_name_H-M   'P 1'
#
loop_
_entity.id
_entity.type
_entity.pdbx_description
1 polymer ?
#
loop_
_entity_poly.entity_id
_entity_poly.type
_entity_poly.pdbx_seq_one_letter_code
_entity_poly.pdbx_strand_id
1 'polypeptide(L)' 'KFTGQSRGFGFVEMSSDSEAQAAITALNGTELGGRTLTVNEARPQEPRTGGGGRGGRGGGDRY' A
#
# COMPACT_ATOMS: atom_id res chain seq x y z
N LYS A 1 -13.30 -13.50 -3.99
CA LYS A 1 -12.29 -14.40 -3.38
C LYS A 1 -11.16 -13.54 -2.83
N PHE A 2 -11.14 -13.24 -1.53
CA PHE A 2 -9.94 -12.69 -0.89
C PHE A 2 -9.01 -13.89 -0.72
N THR A 3 -7.88 -13.93 -1.43
CA THR A 3 -7.02 -15.12 -1.49
C THR A 3 -6.27 -15.40 -0.19
N GLY A 4 -6.47 -14.60 0.88
CA GLY A 4 -5.75 -14.71 2.15
C GLY A 4 -4.24 -14.45 2.02
N GLN A 5 -3.75 -14.13 0.82
CA GLN A 5 -2.35 -13.87 0.56
C GLN A 5 -2.00 -12.48 1.09
N SER A 6 -1.06 -12.44 2.02
CA SER A 6 -0.48 -11.20 2.52
C SER A 6 0.01 -10.36 1.34
N ARG A 7 -0.48 -9.13 1.24
CA ARG A 7 -0.15 -8.20 0.14
C ARG A 7 1.28 -7.64 0.23
N GLY A 8 2.11 -8.18 1.13
CA GLY A 8 3.50 -7.76 1.35
C GLY A 8 3.65 -6.45 2.12
N PHE A 9 2.60 -5.97 2.77
CA PHE A 9 2.65 -4.78 3.64
C PHE A 9 1.93 -5.04 4.97
N GLY A 10 2.31 -4.27 5.99
CA GLY A 10 1.70 -4.26 7.31
C GLY A 10 1.87 -2.88 7.93
N PHE A 11 1.12 -2.64 9.00
CA PHE A 11 1.26 -1.43 9.81
C PHE A 11 1.72 -1.87 11.20
N VAL A 12 2.65 -1.12 11.77
CA VAL A 12 3.16 -1.34 13.13
C VAL A 12 2.87 -0.06 13.90
N GLU A 13 2.20 -0.20 15.04
CA GLU A 13 1.98 0.89 15.99
C GLU A 13 3.17 0.94 16.95
N MET A 14 3.78 2.12 17.06
CA MET A 14 4.91 2.37 17.96
C MET A 14 4.44 3.24 19.12
N SER A 15 5.10 3.12 20.27
CA SER A 15 4.70 3.88 21.48
C SER A 15 5.04 5.37 21.38
N SER A 16 6.02 5.74 20.55
CA SER A 16 6.43 7.12 20.33
C SER A 16 6.94 7.36 18.91
N ASP A 17 6.85 8.62 18.46
CA ASP A 17 7.35 9.04 17.14
C ASP A 17 8.88 8.88 17.01
N SER A 18 9.61 9.04 18.12
CA SER A 18 11.06 8.87 18.16
C SER A 18 11.45 7.41 17.89
N GLU A 19 10.73 6.45 18.50
CA GLU A 19 10.91 5.03 18.23
C GLU A 19 10.54 4.68 16.78
N ALA A 20 9.49 5.29 16.23
CA ALA A 20 9.11 5.10 14.84
C ALA A 20 10.21 5.57 13.87
N GLN A 21 10.79 6.76 14.08
CA GLN A 21 11.89 7.27 13.26
C GLN A 21 13.16 6.42 13.37
N ALA A 22 13.49 5.93 14.57
CA ALA A 22 14.62 5.03 14.78
C ALA A 22 14.41 3.71 14.02
N ALA A 23 13.21 3.12 14.10
CA ALA A 23 12.85 1.92 13.37
C ALA A 23 12.90 2.12 11.84
N ILE A 24 12.38 3.26 11.34
CA ILE A 24 12.46 3.61 9.92
C ILE A 24 13.93 3.67 9.49
N THR A 25 14.78 4.40 10.22
CA THR A 25 16.19 4.58 9.85
C THR A 25 16.96 3.26 9.88
N ALA A 26 16.67 2.40 10.86
CA ALA A 26 17.38 1.13 11.03
C ALA A 26 16.91 0.01 10.09
N LEU A 27 15.62 -0.02 9.74
CA LEU A 27 15.02 -1.15 9.03
C LEU A 27 14.69 -0.84 7.56
N ASN A 28 14.53 0.44 7.19
CA ASN A 28 14.29 0.82 5.81
C ASN A 28 15.51 0.49 4.93
N GLY A 29 15.30 -0.29 3.88
CA GLY A 29 16.36 -0.74 2.97
C GLY A 29 17.11 -1.99 3.43
N THR A 30 16.75 -2.58 4.58
CA THR A 30 17.35 -3.86 5.04
C THR A 30 16.76 -5.03 4.27
N GLU A 31 17.55 -6.08 4.04
CA GLU A 31 17.06 -7.34 3.45
C GLU A 31 16.53 -8.28 4.53
N LEU A 32 15.27 -8.69 4.40
CA LEU A 32 14.65 -9.72 5.23
C LEU A 32 14.19 -10.87 4.35
N GLY A 33 14.83 -12.04 4.50
CA GLY A 33 14.44 -13.26 3.78
C GLY A 33 14.55 -13.13 2.25
N GLY A 34 15.56 -12.39 1.75
CA GLY A 34 15.78 -12.15 0.32
C GLY A 34 14.87 -11.09 -0.30
N ARG A 35 14.26 -10.23 0.53
CA ARG A 35 13.44 -9.09 0.08
C ARG A 35 13.84 -7.83 0.84
N THR A 36 14.08 -6.75 0.11
CA THR A 36 14.31 -5.44 0.71
C THR A 36 13.03 -4.93 1.37
N LEU A 37 13.12 -4.57 2.64
CA LEU A 37 12.04 -3.95 3.40
C LEU A 37 11.99 -2.45 3.11
N THR A 38 10.77 -1.93 2.94
CA THR A 38 10.51 -0.50 2.94
C THR A 38 9.76 -0.16 4.21
N VAL A 39 10.36 0.68 5.05
CA VAL A 39 9.76 1.15 6.30
C VAL A 39 9.66 2.65 6.21
N ASN A 40 8.45 3.18 6.35
CA ASN A 40 8.16 4.61 6.26
C ASN A 40 7.05 4.97 7.23
N GLU A 41 6.93 6.27 7.52
CA GLU A 41 5.85 6.78 8.36
C GLU A 41 4.49 6.42 7.74
N ALA A 42 3.58 5.94 8.59
CA ALA A 42 2.27 5.48 8.19
C ALA A 42 1.42 6.68 7.76
N ARG A 43 1.35 6.93 6.47
CA ARG A 43 0.46 7.95 5.92
C ARG A 43 -0.97 7.42 5.91
N PRO A 44 -1.97 8.21 6.35
CA PRO A 44 -3.37 7.81 6.24
C PRO A 44 -3.64 7.47 4.78
N GLN A 45 -4.23 6.30 4.56
CA GLN A 45 -4.51 5.83 3.22
C GLN A 45 -5.44 6.87 2.58
N GLU A 46 -4.96 7.58 1.55
CA GLU A 46 -5.85 8.41 0.74
C GLU A 46 -7.05 7.56 0.34
N PRO A 47 -8.27 8.13 0.35
CA PRO A 47 -9.43 7.41 -0.12
C PRO A 47 -9.06 6.86 -1.49
N ARG A 48 -9.01 5.53 -1.58
CA ARG A 48 -8.85 4.86 -2.87
C ARG A 48 -10.13 5.20 -3.60
N THR A 49 -10.13 6.32 -4.32
CA THR A 49 -11.15 6.66 -5.29
C THR A 49 -11.18 5.48 -6.23
N GLY A 50 -12.11 4.58 -5.97
CA GLY A 50 -12.27 3.34 -6.70
C GLY A 50 -12.40 3.71 -8.16
N GLY A 51 -11.53 3.12 -8.98
CA GLY A 51 -11.63 3.20 -10.42
C GLY A 51 -13.05 2.89 -10.86
N GLY A 52 -13.73 3.91 -11.37
CA GLY A 52 -14.96 3.80 -12.13
C GLY A 52 -14.67 3.77 -13.63
N GLY A 53 -13.69 2.99 -14.07
CA GLY A 53 -13.53 2.62 -15.47
C GLY A 53 -14.66 1.67 -15.88
N ARG A 54 -15.88 2.20 -16.10
CA ARG A 54 -16.90 1.56 -16.94
C ARG A 54 -16.65 2.10 -18.34
N GLY A 55 -15.87 1.41 -19.16
CA GLY A 55 -16.39 0.25 -19.86
C GLY A 55 -17.14 0.78 -21.08
N GLY A 56 -16.47 0.85 -22.23
CA GLY A 56 -17.11 1.14 -23.50
C GLY A 56 -18.27 0.17 -23.72
N ARG A 57 -19.48 0.70 -23.91
CA ARG A 57 -20.65 -0.03 -24.40
C ARG A 57 -21.58 0.95 -25.12
N GLY A 58 -21.72 0.73 -26.43
CA GLY A 58 -22.89 1.13 -27.24
C GLY A 58 -22.99 2.62 -27.55
N GLY A 59 -23.22 3.07 -28.77
CA GLY A 59 -23.55 2.41 -30.01
C GLY A 59 -23.55 3.50 -31.07
N GLY A 60 -23.05 3.20 -32.27
CA GLY A 60 -23.13 4.13 -33.38
C GLY A 60 -24.57 4.25 -33.85
N ASP A 61 -25.28 5.25 -33.36
CA ASP A 61 -26.54 5.71 -33.94
C ASP A 61 -26.23 6.46 -35.25
N ARG A 62 -26.11 5.67 -36.32
CA ARG A 62 -26.13 6.17 -37.70
C ARG A 62 -27.59 6.29 -38.13
N TYR A 63 -28.07 7.53 -38.19
CA TYR A 63 -29.05 7.93 -39.19
C TYR A 63 -28.29 8.36 -40.45
#